data_AF-A0A2G6QAM6-F1
#
_entry.id   AF-A0A2G6QAM6-F1
#
_cell.length_a   1.000
_cell.length_b   1.000
_cell.length_c   1.000
_cell.angle_alpha   90.00
_cell.angle_beta   90.00
_cell.angle_gamma   90.00
#
_symmetry.space_group_name_H-M   'P 1'
#
loop_
_entity.id
_entity.type
_entity.pdbx_description
1 polymer ?
#
loop_
_entity_poly.entity_id
_entity_poly.type
_entity_poly.pdbx_seq_one_letter_code
_entity_poly.pdbx_strand_id
1 'polypeptide(L)'
;MTIENLKHIVVKELENQYTLKEKVFEARNFTVYIATPRENKLTYNQLVLIKHLYNEKPFVHIWHKKISMAATELEITKEVTEAIQAGFKRKE
;
A
#
# COMPACT_ATOMS: atom_id res chain seq x y z
N MET A 1 -11.98 14.44 -3.88
CA MET A 1 -10.55 14.43 -3.47
C MET A 1 -9.72 14.09 -4.70
N THR A 2 -8.75 14.93 -5.07
CA THR A 2 -7.87 14.66 -6.22
C THR A 2 -6.82 13.60 -5.87
N ILE A 3 -6.31 12.87 -6.87
CA ILE A 3 -5.28 11.82 -6.71
C ILE A 3 -4.00 12.39 -6.06
N GLU A 4 -3.66 13.64 -6.35
CA GLU A 4 -2.53 14.34 -5.73
C GLU A 4 -2.72 14.55 -4.21
N ASN A 5 -3.94 14.85 -3.78
CA ASN A 5 -4.24 14.95 -2.34
C ASN A 5 -4.11 13.60 -1.63
N LEU A 6 -4.45 12.49 -2.29
CA LEU A 6 -4.29 11.15 -1.72
C LEU A 6 -2.81 10.83 -1.50
N LYS A 7 -1.97 11.07 -2.50
CA LYS A 7 -0.52 10.85 -2.38
C LYS A 7 0.07 11.66 -1.23
N HIS A 8 -0.35 12.92 -1.07
CA HIS A 8 0.13 13.78 0.01
C HIS A 8 -0.30 13.30 1.40
N ILE A 9 -1.55 12.84 1.57
CA ILE A 9 -2.04 12.29 2.84
C ILE A 9 -1.28 11.02 3.21
N VAL A 10 -1.01 10.17 2.22
CA VAL A 10 -0.37 8.87 2.46
C VAL A 10 1.11 9.05 2.73
N VAL A 11 1.78 9.96 2.01
CA VAL A 11 3.14 10.37 2.34
C VAL A 11 3.19 10.89 3.78
N LYS A 12 2.22 11.71 4.21
CA LYS A 12 2.17 12.23 5.58
C LYS A 12 1.93 11.16 6.64
N GLU A 13 1.04 10.20 6.39
CA GLU A 13 0.78 9.07 7.30
C GLU A 13 1.96 8.10 7.39
N LEU A 14 2.69 7.92 6.29
CA LEU A 14 3.82 6.99 6.19
C LEU A 14 5.19 7.64 6.37
N GLU A 15 5.24 8.97 6.54
CA GLU A 15 6.40 9.84 6.25
C GLU A 15 7.67 9.44 7.00
N ASN A 16 7.51 8.78 8.14
CA ASN A 16 8.63 8.37 9.00
C ASN A 16 9.01 6.89 8.88
N GLN A 17 8.18 6.04 8.25
CA GLN A 17 8.38 4.60 8.25
C GLN A 17 8.52 3.99 6.85
N TYR A 18 7.85 4.55 5.84
CA TYR A 18 7.81 3.96 4.50
C TYR A 18 7.98 4.99 3.40
N THR A 19 8.57 4.55 2.29
CA THR A 19 8.65 5.29 1.04
C THR A 19 7.77 4.60 0.01
N LEU A 20 6.69 5.26 -0.41
CA LEU A 20 5.85 4.82 -1.52
C LEU A 20 6.68 4.75 -2.80
N LYS A 21 6.52 3.67 -3.56
CA LYS A 21 7.19 3.40 -4.84
C LYS A 21 6.17 3.50 -5.98
N GLU A 22 5.71 2.34 -6.44
CA GLU A 22 4.85 2.21 -7.61
C GLU A 22 3.40 1.93 -7.21
N LYS A 23 2.46 2.36 -8.04
CA LYS A 23 1.04 2.00 -7.96
C LYS A 23 0.84 0.69 -8.70
N VAL A 24 0.41 -0.36 -8.00
CA VAL A 24 0.24 -1.70 -8.57
C VAL A 24 -1.21 -2.06 -8.84
N PHE A 25 -2.15 -1.35 -8.20
CA PHE A 25 -3.57 -1.59 -8.42
C PHE A 25 -4.39 -0.33 -8.12
N GLU A 26 -5.42 -0.07 -8.91
CA GLU A 26 -6.35 1.04 -8.70
C GLU A 26 -7.79 0.59 -8.91
N ALA A 27 -8.66 0.96 -7.98
CA ALA A 27 -10.09 0.77 -8.07
C ALA A 27 -10.81 2.06 -7.67
N ARG A 28 -12.13 2.09 -7.91
CA ARG A 28 -12.98 3.25 -7.66
C ARG A 28 -12.93 3.79 -6.22
N ASN A 29 -12.68 2.92 -5.23
CA ASN A 29 -12.75 3.27 -3.80
C ASN A 29 -11.42 3.03 -3.05
N PHE A 30 -10.41 2.44 -3.70
CA PHE A 30 -9.11 2.21 -3.09
C PHE A 30 -8.00 2.10 -4.12
N THR A 31 -6.76 2.30 -3.68
CA THR A 31 -5.55 2.14 -4.50
C THR A 31 -4.52 1.34 -3.70
N VAL A 32 -3.76 0.47 -4.36
CA VAL A 32 -2.65 -0.27 -3.74
C VAL A 32 -1.33 0.19 -4.32
N TYR A 33 -0.40 0.51 -3.43
CA TYR A 33 0.97 0.89 -3.75
C TYR A 33 1.94 -0.11 -3.17
N ILE A 34 3.10 -0.25 -3.80
CA ILE A 34 4.28 -0.82 -3.16
C ILE A 34 4.92 0.28 -2.31
N ALA A 35 5.31 -0.06 -1.09
CA ALA A 35 6.15 0.78 -0.26
C ALA A 35 7.35 0.01 0.26
N THR A 36 8.48 0.69 0.36
CA THR A 36 9.70 0.15 0.96
C THR A 36 9.88 0.78 2.33
N PRO A 37 10.11 0.03 3.41
CA PRO A 37 10.43 0.60 4.72
C PRO A 37 11.69 1.47 4.63
N ARG A 38 11.66 2.64 5.29
CA ARG A 38 12.80 3.57 5.35
C ARG A 38 13.90 3.08 6.27
N GLU A 39 13.58 2.24 7.26
CA GLU A 39 14.61 1.59 8.06
C GLU A 39 15.44 0.66 7.16
N ASN A 40 16.66 1.13 6.91
CA ASN A 40 17.63 0.75 5.89
C ASN A 40 18.15 -0.71 5.95
N LYS A 41 17.44 -1.62 6.63
CA LYS A 41 17.86 -3.00 6.91
C LYS A 41 17.08 -4.06 6.14
N LEU A 42 16.03 -3.68 5.41
CA LEU A 42 15.04 -4.63 4.95
C LEU A 42 14.98 -4.67 3.42
N THR A 43 15.44 -5.79 2.86
CA THR A 43 15.43 -6.13 1.43
C THR A 43 14.04 -6.56 0.95
N TYR A 44 12.98 -5.95 1.47
CA TYR A 44 11.62 -6.29 1.12
C TYR A 44 10.73 -5.08 0.92
N ASN A 45 9.77 -5.25 0.03
CA ASN A 45 8.65 -4.38 -0.22
C ASN A 45 7.45 -4.80 0.64
N GLN A 46 6.52 -3.87 0.84
CA GLN A 46 5.21 -4.12 1.42
C GLN A 46 4.13 -3.52 0.54
N LEU A 47 2.89 -4.03 0.66
CA LEU A 47 1.74 -3.41 0.02
C LEU A 47 1.08 -2.43 0.97
N VAL A 48 0.73 -1.28 0.44
CA VAL A 48 -0.04 -0.26 1.15
C VAL A 48 -1.34 -0.05 0.41
N LEU A 49 -2.45 -0.41 1.06
CA LEU A 49 -3.78 -0.09 0.61
C LEU A 49 -4.18 1.29 1.12
N ILE A 50 -4.68 2.11 0.22
CA ILE A 50 -5.20 3.43 0.51
C ILE A 50 -6.67 3.40 0.13
N LYS A 51 -7.54 3.35 1.14
CA LYS A 51 -8.98 3.48 0.93
C LYS A 51 -9.30 4.96 0.79
N HIS A 52 -9.93 5.32 -0.33
CA HIS A 52 -10.33 6.69 -0.64
C HIS A 52 -11.85 6.79 -0.71
N LEU A 53 -12.51 6.32 0.34
CA LEU A 53 -13.97 6.32 0.46
C LEU A 53 -14.50 7.74 0.24
N TYR A 54 -15.42 7.87 -0.71
CA TYR A 54 -16.03 9.15 -1.05
C TYR A 54 -16.76 9.70 0.19
N ASN A 55 -16.47 10.94 0.57
CA ASN A 55 -16.98 11.63 1.77
C ASN A 55 -16.37 11.21 3.12
N GLU A 56 -15.40 10.30 3.16
CA GLU A 56 -14.67 9.96 4.39
C GLU A 56 -13.19 10.35 4.29
N LYS A 57 -12.52 10.48 5.44
CA LYS A 57 -11.06 10.67 5.44
C LYS A 57 -10.42 9.42 4.83
N PRO A 58 -9.49 9.57 3.88
CA PRO A 58 -8.79 8.43 3.34
C PRO A 58 -8.03 7.71 4.44
N PHE A 59 -8.04 6.39 4.39
CA PHE A 59 -7.45 5.54 5.42
C PHE A 59 -6.36 4.66 4.80
N VAL A 60 -5.19 4.63 5.44
CA VAL A 60 -4.04 3.84 5.01
C VAL A 60 -3.98 2.53 5.80
N HIS A 61 -4.00 1.40 5.10
CA HIS A 61 -3.74 0.07 5.66
C HIS A 61 -2.43 -0.48 5.07
N ILE A 62 -1.56 -0.97 5.94
CA ILE A 62 -0.29 -1.60 5.54
C ILE A 62 -0.46 -3.11 5.61
N TRP A 63 -0.14 -3.79 4.51
CA TRP A 63 -0.04 -5.23 4.49
C TRP A 63 1.34 -5.65 4.94
N HIS A 64 1.43 -6.20 6.16
CA HIS A 64 2.71 -6.54 6.78
C HIS A 64 3.43 -7.76 6.16
N LYS A 65 2.86 -8.38 5.12
CA LYS A 65 3.53 -9.48 4.40
C LYS A 65 4.69 -8.91 3.58
N LYS A 66 5.86 -9.51 3.75
CA LYS A 66 7.10 -9.09 3.09
C LYS A 66 7.10 -9.62 1.65
N ILE A 67 7.24 -8.72 0.69
CA ILE A 67 7.37 -9.04 -0.73
C ILE A 67 8.84 -8.85 -1.11
N SER A 68 9.42 -9.80 -1.85
CA SER A 68 10.78 -9.63 -2.35
C SER A 68 10.90 -8.38 -3.23
N MET A 69 12.02 -7.66 -3.17
CA MET A 69 12.27 -6.55 -4.10
C MET A 69 12.38 -7.03 -5.56
N ALA A 70 12.73 -8.30 -5.76
CA ALA A 70 12.79 -8.93 -7.08
C ALA A 70 11.49 -9.69 -7.44
N ALA A 71 10.41 -9.50 -6.67
CA ALA A 71 9.14 -10.13 -6.96
C ALA A 71 8.65 -9.73 -8.35
N THR A 72 8.23 -10.73 -9.11
CA THR A 72 7.63 -10.54 -10.44
C THR A 72 6.26 -9.88 -10.32
N GLU A 73 5.78 -9.31 -11.43
CA GLU A 73 4.43 -8.75 -11.53
C GLU A 73 3.35 -9.76 -11.14
N LEU A 74 3.55 -11.05 -11.48
CA LEU A 74 2.65 -12.14 -11.13
C LEU A 74 2.61 -12.38 -9.61
N GLU A 75 3.76 -12.40 -8.96
CA GLU A 75 3.85 -12.55 -7.49
C GLU A 75 3.21 -11.36 -6.79
N ILE A 76 3.47 -10.13 -7.25
CA ILE A 76 2.85 -8.92 -6.72
C ILE A 76 1.33 -8.97 -6.89
N THR A 77 0.84 -9.35 -8.07
CA THR A 77 -0.60 -9.47 -8.35
C THR A 77 -1.27 -10.51 -7.46
N LYS A 78 -0.59 -11.65 -7.24
CA LYS A 78 -1.07 -12.69 -6.33
C LYS A 78 -1.16 -12.15 -4.90
N GLU A 79 -0.12 -11.48 -4.41
CA GLU A 79 -0.10 -10.90 -3.07
C GLU A 79 -1.17 -9.81 -2.89
N VAL A 80 -1.36 -8.96 -3.90
CA VAL A 80 -2.44 -7.95 -3.91
C VAL A 80 -3.80 -8.63 -3.85
N THR A 81 -4.01 -9.68 -4.62
CA THR A 81 -5.27 -10.45 -4.63
C THR A 81 -5.53 -11.07 -3.27
N GLU A 82 -4.53 -11.74 -2.67
CA GLU A 82 -4.62 -12.30 -1.33
C GLU A 82 -4.93 -11.22 -0.28
N ALA A 83 -4.26 -10.06 -0.36
CA ALA A 83 -4.50 -8.95 0.56
C ALA A 83 -5.93 -8.39 0.43
N ILE A 84 -6.46 -8.24 -0.80
CA ILE A 84 -7.83 -7.81 -1.06
C ILE A 84 -8.83 -8.86 -0.52
N GLN A 85 -8.63 -10.15 -0.81
CA GLN A 85 -9.50 -11.24 -0.35
C GLN A 85 -9.51 -11.38 1.17
N ALA A 86 -8.37 -11.16 1.82
CA ALA A 86 -8.27 -11.06 3.29
C ALA A 86 -8.87 -9.75 3.85
N GLY A 87 -9.41 -8.87 3.00
CA GLY A 87 -10.00 -7.59 3.36
C GLY A 87 -9.00 -6.53 3.81
N PHE A 88 -7.70 -6.71 3.51
CA PHE A 88 -6.59 -5.96 4.10
C PHE A 88 -6.65 -5.92 5.64
N LYS A 89 -7.23 -6.95 6.25
CA LYS A 89 -7.22 -7.10 7.70
C LYS A 89 -5.85 -7.62 8.13
N ARG A 90 -5.04 -6.76 8.73
CA ARG A 90 -4.10 -7.20 9.76
C ARG A 90 -4.03 -6.17 10.89
N LYS A 91 -5.00 -6.28 11.80
CA LYS A 91 -4.83 -6.03 13.23
C LYS A 91 -5.76 -6.98 14.00
N GLU A 92 -5.17 -7.98 14.63
CA GLU A 92 -5.22 -7.99 16.10
C GLU A 92 -4.00 -7.20 16.59
#